data_AF-A0A6M0AU61-F1
#
_entry.id   AF-A0A6M0AU61-F1
#
_cell.length_a   1.000
_cell.length_b   1.000
_cell.length_c   1.000
_cell.angle_alpha   90.00
_cell.angle_beta   90.00
_cell.angle_gamma   90.00
#
_symmetry.space_group_name_H-M   'P 1'
#
loop_
_entity.id
_entity.type
_entity.pdbx_description
1 polymer ?
#
loop_
_entity_poly.entity_id
_entity_poly.type
_entity_poly.pdbx_seq_one_letter_code
_entity_poly.pdbx_strand_id
1 'polypeptide(L)'
;MGDFNNDGYDDLAVGSPYEDINSITDGGSVNIIYGSVFGLTTTGNQFWSQDVSRVNDIAEEYDNFGASLGVQDFNGDGYDDLAIGVPGEDLGGILDSGATQILYGSVSGLVVESSLLI
;
A
#
# COMPACT_ATOMS: atom_id res chain seq x y z
N MET A 1 -5.25 -2.74 -9.82
CA MET A 1 -4.79 -4.09 -10.19
C MET A 1 -3.47 -3.91 -10.91
N GLY A 2 -2.54 -4.86 -10.74
CA GLY A 2 -1.22 -4.90 -11.36
C GLY A 2 -0.53 -6.21 -11.03
N ASP A 3 0.53 -6.55 -11.74
CA ASP A 3 1.32 -7.76 -11.50
C ASP A 3 2.49 -7.43 -10.55
N PHE A 4 2.22 -7.43 -9.23
CA PHE A 4 3.16 -6.97 -8.21
C PHE A 4 4.29 -7.97 -7.95
N ASN A 5 4.10 -9.23 -8.37
CA ASN A 5 5.08 -10.30 -8.21
C ASN A 5 5.70 -10.80 -9.54
N ASN A 6 5.25 -10.26 -10.67
CA ASN A 6 5.66 -10.58 -12.03
C ASN A 6 5.52 -12.07 -12.38
N ASP A 7 4.39 -12.67 -11.96
CA ASP A 7 4.06 -14.06 -12.26
C ASP A 7 3.18 -14.23 -13.52
N GLY A 8 2.81 -13.12 -14.15
CA GLY A 8 2.02 -13.04 -15.37
C GLY A 8 0.51 -12.95 -15.14
N TYR A 9 0.06 -12.77 -13.90
CA TYR A 9 -1.35 -12.59 -13.56
C TYR A 9 -1.56 -11.30 -12.76
N ASP A 10 -2.56 -10.49 -13.14
CA ASP A 10 -2.92 -9.30 -12.38
C ASP A 10 -3.35 -9.66 -10.94
N ASP A 11 -2.79 -8.93 -9.98
CA ASP A 11 -3.12 -8.94 -8.57
C ASP A 11 -4.13 -7.84 -8.22
N LEU A 12 -4.91 -8.09 -7.17
CA LEU A 12 -5.92 -7.17 -6.67
C LEU A 12 -5.42 -6.46 -5.40
N ALA A 13 -5.31 -5.13 -5.48
CA ALA A 13 -5.16 -4.25 -4.33
C ALA A 13 -6.53 -3.70 -3.89
N VAL A 14 -6.86 -3.79 -2.60
CA VAL A 14 -8.11 -3.32 -2.01
C VAL A 14 -7.81 -2.39 -0.84
N GLY A 15 -8.18 -1.12 -0.97
CA GLY A 15 -8.08 -0.13 0.10
C GLY A 15 -9.26 -0.23 1.06
N SER A 16 -8.96 -0.14 2.35
CA SER A 16 -9.91 -0.04 3.47
C SER A 16 -9.50 1.17 4.32
N PRO A 17 -9.77 2.41 3.85
CA PRO A 17 -9.28 3.62 4.51
C PRO A 17 -9.82 3.82 5.93
N TYR A 18 -10.98 3.27 6.27
CA TYR A 18 -11.60 3.38 7.59
C TYR A 18 -11.34 2.13 8.46
N GLU A 19 -10.27 1.38 8.16
CA GLU A 19 -9.88 0.25 9.01
C GLU A 19 -9.20 0.78 10.28
N ASP A 20 -9.69 0.34 11.44
CA ASP A 20 -9.02 0.58 12.71
C ASP A 20 -7.78 -0.31 12.80
N ILE A 21 -6.62 0.30 12.98
CA ILE A 21 -5.33 -0.41 13.10
C ILE A 21 -4.93 -0.42 14.56
N ASN A 22 -5.07 -1.57 15.22
CA ASN A 22 -4.86 -1.72 16.66
C ASN A 22 -5.76 -0.76 17.48
N SER A 23 -5.20 0.30 18.04
CA SER A 23 -5.94 1.35 18.77
C SER A 23 -6.03 2.67 18.01
N ILE A 24 -5.68 2.67 16.72
CA ILE A 24 -5.66 3.85 15.86
C ILE A 24 -6.95 3.85 15.04
N THR A 25 -7.81 4.82 15.32
CA THR A 25 -9.10 4.98 14.63
C THR A 25 -8.88 5.40 13.19
N ASP A 26 -9.53 4.75 12.23
CA ASP A 26 -9.48 5.11 10.80
C ASP A 26 -8.05 5.30 10.24
N GLY A 27 -7.08 4.55 10.75
CA GLY A 27 -5.69 4.60 10.26
C GLY A 27 -5.58 4.03 8.84
N GLY A 28 -6.45 3.09 8.49
CA GLY A 28 -6.58 2.57 7.14
C GLY A 28 -5.62 1.43 6.81
N SER A 29 -5.96 0.68 5.76
CA SER A 29 -5.14 -0.43 5.26
C SER A 29 -5.32 -0.69 3.77
N VAL A 30 -4.42 -1.50 3.21
CA VAL A 30 -4.52 -2.07 1.88
C VAL A 30 -4.26 -3.58 1.94
N ASN A 31 -5.15 -4.37 1.36
CA ASN A 31 -4.98 -5.81 1.18
C ASN A 31 -4.57 -6.12 -0.26
N ILE A 32 -3.59 -7.01 -0.43
CA ILE A 32 -3.16 -7.53 -1.74
C ILE A 32 -3.55 -9.00 -1.85
N ILE A 33 -4.30 -9.32 -2.88
CA ILE A 33 -4.76 -10.68 -3.20
C ILE A 33 -4.16 -11.06 -4.54
N TYR A 34 -3.29 -12.07 -4.55
CA TYR A 34 -2.54 -12.44 -5.74
C TYR A 34 -3.40 -13.12 -6.79
N GLY A 35 -3.12 -12.81 -8.05
CA GLY A 35 -3.61 -13.51 -9.21
C GLY A 35 -3.02 -14.91 -9.33
N SER A 36 -3.67 -15.75 -10.12
CA SER A 36 -3.13 -17.05 -10.52
C SER A 36 -3.89 -17.58 -11.73
N VAL A 37 -3.42 -18.69 -12.28
CA VAL A 37 -4.13 -19.44 -13.34
C VAL A 37 -5.56 -19.88 -12.93
N PHE A 38 -5.86 -19.94 -11.63
CA PHE A 38 -7.18 -20.29 -11.10
C PHE A 38 -7.99 -19.07 -10.64
N GLY A 39 -7.52 -17.85 -10.92
CA GLY A 39 -8.06 -16.60 -10.39
C GLY A 39 -7.39 -16.18 -9.07
N LEU A 40 -8.07 -15.33 -8.31
CA LEU A 40 -7.55 -14.79 -7.05
C LEU A 40 -7.29 -15.89 -6.01
N THR A 41 -6.14 -15.83 -5.35
CA THR A 41 -5.75 -16.75 -4.28
C THR A 41 -5.43 -15.99 -2.99
N THR A 42 -5.77 -16.61 -1.86
CA THR A 42 -5.36 -16.10 -0.54
C THR A 42 -3.95 -16.56 -0.16
N THR A 43 -3.34 -17.45 -0.94
CA THR A 43 -1.97 -17.88 -0.68
C THR A 43 -1.00 -16.72 -0.90
N GLY A 44 -0.22 -16.40 0.13
CA GLY A 44 0.80 -15.37 0.05
C GLY A 44 0.26 -13.94 0.09
N ASN A 45 -1.04 -13.73 0.34
CA ASN A 45 -1.64 -12.41 0.42
C ASN A 45 -0.90 -11.47 1.40
N GLN A 46 -0.94 -10.17 1.12
CA GLN A 46 -0.30 -9.17 1.97
C GLN A 46 -1.33 -8.21 2.57
N PHE A 47 -1.00 -7.69 3.74
CA PHE A 47 -1.74 -6.65 4.44
C PHE A 47 -0.77 -5.52 4.76
N TRP A 48 -1.15 -4.31 4.36
CA TRP A 48 -0.35 -3.10 4.52
C TRP A 48 -1.12 -2.05 5.30
N SER A 49 -0.46 -1.44 6.28
CA SER A 49 -0.86 -0.23 6.97
C SER A 49 0.40 0.53 7.37
N GLN A 50 0.28 1.79 7.79
CA GLN A 50 1.44 2.57 8.29
C GLN A 50 2.03 2.02 9.60
N ASP A 51 1.31 1.13 10.30
CA ASP A 51 1.82 0.43 11.48
C ASP A 51 2.69 -0.81 11.13
N VAL A 52 2.76 -1.19 9.86
CA VAL A 52 3.68 -2.25 9.39
C VAL A 52 5.09 -1.68 9.31
N SER A 53 6.05 -2.37 9.93
CA SER A 53 7.45 -1.92 10.00
C SER A 53 7.99 -1.49 8.63
N ARG A 54 8.60 -0.31 8.58
CA ARG A 54 9.30 0.29 7.41
C ARG A 54 8.43 1.08 6.45
N VAL A 55 7.10 1.13 6.59
CA VAL A 55 6.37 2.26 6.01
C VAL A 55 6.90 3.53 6.67
N ASN A 56 7.18 4.57 5.87
CA ASN A 56 7.69 5.81 6.43
C ASN A 56 6.61 6.47 7.29
N ASP A 57 7.06 7.13 8.36
CA ASP A 57 6.23 7.65 9.43
C ASP A 57 5.45 6.57 10.22
N ILE A 58 4.63 7.00 11.18
CA ILE A 58 3.78 6.14 11.99
C ILE A 58 2.31 6.35 11.61
N ALA A 59 1.47 5.34 11.80
CA ALA A 59 0.04 5.50 11.67
C ALA A 59 -0.50 6.47 12.74
N GLU A 60 -1.35 7.39 12.33
CA GLU A 60 -2.07 8.36 13.14
C GLU A 60 -3.59 8.19 12.96
N GLU A 61 -4.36 8.74 13.90
CA GLU A 61 -5.83 8.65 13.80
C GLU A 61 -6.29 9.45 12.58
N TYR A 62 -7.17 8.85 11.77
CA TYR A 62 -7.76 9.47 10.58
C TYR A 62 -6.80 9.72 9.40
N ASP A 63 -5.66 9.04 9.33
CA ASP A 63 -4.76 9.07 8.16
C ASP A 63 -5.43 8.57 6.88
N ASN A 64 -6.37 7.63 7.04
CA ASN A 64 -7.10 7.00 5.95
C ASN A 64 -6.20 6.35 4.89
N PHE A 65 -5.15 5.63 5.33
CA PHE A 65 -4.25 4.90 4.43
C PHE A 65 -5.05 3.97 3.48
N GLY A 66 -4.78 4.09 2.18
CA GLY A 66 -5.54 3.33 1.17
C GLY A 66 -6.78 4.03 0.65
N ALA A 67 -6.96 5.34 0.93
CA ALA A 67 -8.08 6.13 0.41
C ALA A 67 -8.10 6.23 -1.13
N SER A 68 -6.93 6.17 -1.77
CA SER A 68 -6.78 6.08 -3.22
C SER A 68 -5.60 5.19 -3.58
N LEU A 69 -5.70 4.48 -4.69
CA LEU A 69 -4.67 3.57 -5.18
C LEU A 69 -4.30 3.89 -6.63
N GLY A 70 -3.00 3.87 -6.93
CA GLY A 70 -2.44 3.97 -8.28
C GLY A 70 -1.42 2.86 -8.50
N VAL A 71 -1.36 2.32 -9.72
CA VAL A 71 -0.46 1.21 -10.06
C VAL A 71 0.33 1.56 -11.30
N GLN A 72 1.64 1.37 -11.24
CA GLN A 72 2.60 1.51 -12.34
C GLN A 72 3.96 1.00 -11.86
N ASP A 73 4.80 0.48 -12.74
CA ASP A 73 6.25 0.39 -12.52
C ASP A 73 6.88 1.81 -12.41
N PHE A 74 6.97 2.36 -11.19
CA PHE A 74 7.48 3.70 -10.89
C PHE A 74 9.01 3.77 -10.85
N ASN A 75 9.69 2.66 -10.52
CA ASN A 75 11.15 2.61 -10.42
C ASN A 75 11.83 2.03 -11.68
N GLY A 76 11.07 1.47 -12.62
CA GLY A 76 11.54 0.91 -13.89
C GLY A 76 12.18 -0.47 -13.76
N ASP A 77 11.85 -1.25 -12.72
CA ASP A 77 12.45 -2.57 -12.47
C ASP A 77 11.69 -3.74 -13.10
N GLY A 78 10.53 -3.47 -13.72
CA GLY A 78 9.70 -4.45 -14.41
C GLY A 78 8.69 -5.17 -13.53
N TYR A 79 8.50 -4.76 -12.28
CA TYR A 79 7.36 -5.14 -11.45
C TYR A 79 6.36 -3.97 -11.38
N ASP A 80 5.06 -4.24 -11.34
CA ASP A 80 4.12 -3.17 -11.02
C ASP A 80 4.33 -2.75 -9.56
N ASP A 81 4.28 -1.45 -9.29
CA ASP A 81 4.33 -0.87 -7.94
C ASP A 81 2.96 -0.34 -7.54
N LEU A 82 2.79 -0.04 -6.25
CA LEU A 82 1.55 0.51 -5.70
C LEU A 82 1.80 1.86 -5.03
N ALA A 83 1.19 2.91 -5.58
CA ALA A 83 1.02 4.20 -4.92
C ALA A 83 -0.27 4.21 -4.09
N ILE A 84 -0.16 4.66 -2.84
CA ILE A 84 -1.20 4.65 -1.83
C ILE A 84 -1.38 6.06 -1.29
N GLY A 85 -2.58 6.61 -1.43
CA GLY A 85 -2.93 7.92 -0.88
C GLY A 85 -3.28 7.84 0.60
N VAL A 86 -2.79 8.81 1.35
CA VAL A 86 -2.97 8.98 2.80
C VAL A 86 -3.39 10.43 3.07
N PRO A 87 -4.67 10.78 2.86
CA PRO A 87 -5.11 12.18 2.86
C PRO A 87 -5.07 12.85 4.24
N GLY A 88 -5.08 12.08 5.34
CA GLY A 88 -5.00 12.59 6.70
C GLY A 88 -3.57 12.80 7.22
N GLU A 89 -2.54 12.45 6.45
CA GLU A 89 -1.16 12.47 6.94
C GLU A 89 -0.69 13.86 7.41
N ASP A 90 -0.09 13.90 8.60
CA ASP A 90 0.60 15.07 9.13
C ASP A 90 2.07 15.13 8.69
N LEU A 91 2.45 16.10 7.86
CA LEU A 91 3.84 16.26 7.42
C LEU A 91 4.48 17.55 7.94
N GLY A 92 5.60 17.39 8.65
CA GLY A 92 6.40 18.52 9.10
C GLY A 92 5.64 19.48 10.04
N GLY A 93 4.65 18.97 10.77
CA GLY A 93 3.79 19.75 11.67
C GLY A 93 2.63 20.48 10.98
N ILE A 94 2.34 20.16 9.71
CA ILE A 94 1.14 20.62 9.01
C ILE A 94 0.09 19.52 9.14
N LEU A 95 -1.03 19.85 9.78
CA LEU A 95 -2.15 18.92 9.97
C LEU A 95 -2.81 18.56 8.64
N ASP A 96 -3.14 17.28 8.46
CA ASP A 96 -3.88 16.72 7.30
C ASP A 96 -3.31 17.21 5.95
N SER A 97 -1.98 17.33 5.86
CA SER A 97 -1.30 17.79 4.65
C SER A 97 -1.43 16.81 3.49
N GLY A 98 -1.67 15.54 3.83
CA GLY A 98 -1.78 14.42 2.92
C GLY A 98 -0.42 13.95 2.42
N ALA A 99 -0.35 12.67 2.09
CA ALA A 99 0.83 12.04 1.52
C ALA A 99 0.48 11.01 0.46
N THR A 100 1.49 10.63 -0.32
CA THR A 100 1.47 9.41 -1.13
C THR A 100 2.64 8.51 -0.72
N GLN A 101 2.32 7.27 -0.36
CA GLN A 101 3.28 6.22 -0.07
C GLN A 101 3.42 5.29 -1.29
N ILE A 102 4.65 4.97 -1.70
CA ILE A 102 4.90 3.98 -2.76
C ILE A 102 5.45 2.70 -2.14
N LEU A 103 4.84 1.57 -2.48
CA LEU A 103 5.36 0.22 -2.23
C LEU A 103 5.83 -0.37 -3.56
N TYR A 104 7.07 -0.85 -3.61
CA TYR A 104 7.65 -1.38 -4.84
C TYR A 104 7.32 -2.85 -5.02
N GLY A 105 7.04 -3.28 -6.24
CA GLY A 105 6.87 -4.67 -6.59
C GLY A 105 8.17 -5.46 -6.48
N SER A 106 8.06 -6.77 -6.33
CA SER A 106 9.21 -7.68 -6.28
C SER A 106 8.75 -9.12 -6.49
N VAL A 107 9.68 -10.05 -6.72
CA VAL A 107 9.36 -11.49 -6.79
C VAL A 107 8.62 -12.04 -5.55
N SER A 108 8.67 -11.34 -4.42
CA SER A 108 7.97 -11.72 -3.18
C SER A 108 6.69 -10.91 -2.94
N GLY A 109 6.23 -10.15 -3.93
CA GLY A 109 5.15 -9.19 -3.80
C GLY A 109 5.63 -7.77 -3.50
N LEU A 110 4.72 -6.92 -3.01
CA LEU A 110 5.07 -5.56 -2.61
C LEU A 110 6.07 -5.57 -1.45
N VAL A 111 6.99 -4.62 -1.45
CA VAL A 111 8.00 -4.41 -0.40
C VAL A 111 8.17 -2.92 -0.14
N VAL A 112 8.70 -2.61 1.06
CA VAL A 112 9.19 -1.25 1.34
C VAL A 112 10.68 -1.20 1.02
N GLU A 113 11.02 -0.69 -0.15
CA GLU A 113 12.35 -0.12 -0.42
C GLU A 113 12.23 1.40 -0.37
N SER A 114 13.20 2.08 0.28
CA SER A 114 13.22 3.53 0.58
C SER A 114 12.02 4.28 0.01
N SER A 115 10.89 4.24 0.72
CA SER A 115 9.68 4.84 0.18
C SER A 115 9.90 6.34 0.06
N LEU A 116 9.38 6.92 -1.01
CA LEU A 116 9.35 8.35 -1.19
C LEU A 116 8.02 8.83 -0.60
N LEU A 117 8.07 9.62 0.47
CA LEU A 117 6.96 10.52 0.77
C LEU A 117 7.08 11.73 -0.15
N ILE A 118 6.00 12.05 -0.84
CA ILE A 118 5.86 13.21 -1.73
C ILE A 118 4.60 13.99 -1.38
#